data_AF-A0A950W3I9-F1
#
_entry.id   AF-A0A950W3I9-F1
#
_cell.length_a   1.000
_cell.length_b   1.000
_cell.length_c   1.000
_cell.angle_alpha   90.00
_cell.angle_beta   90.00
_cell.angle_gamma   90.00
#
_symmetry.space_group_name_H-M   'P 1'
#
loop_
_entity.id
_entity.type
_entity.pdbx_description
1 polymer ?
#
loop_
_entity_poly.entity_id
_entity_poly.type
_entity_poly.pdbx_seq_one_letter_code
_entity_poly.pdbx_strand_id
1 'polypeptide(L)' 'MTDTNDAYRFDFISIDGEPLPLDAWRGRPVLIVNTASFCGYTPQYSDLEALWQRYRDR' A
#
# COMPACT_ATOMS: atom_id res chain seq x y z
N MET A 1 -0.45 28.79 0.65
CA MET A 1 -0.08 27.55 -0.04
C MET A 1 -0.03 26.49 1.03
N THR A 2 -1.05 25.63 1.10
CA THR A 2 -1.25 24.66 2.19
C THR A 2 -0.16 23.60 2.11
N ASP A 3 0.84 23.72 2.98
CA ASP A 3 1.82 22.67 3.24
C ASP A 3 1.12 21.62 4.11
N THR A 4 0.28 20.81 3.48
CA THR A 4 -0.47 19.77 4.16
C THR A 4 0.49 18.63 4.42
N ASN A 5 0.83 18.43 5.70
CA ASN A 5 1.68 17.33 6.15
C ASN A 5 0.87 16.02 6.15
N ASP A 6 0.41 15.60 4.97
CA ASP A 6 -0.38 14.37 4.76
C ASP A 6 0.44 13.29 4.04
N ALA A 7 -0.07 12.06 4.04
CA ALA A 7 0.66 10.92 3.47
C ALA A 7 0.82 11.00 1.94
N TYR A 8 0.03 11.81 1.24
CA TYR A 8 -0.03 11.80 -0.23
C TYR A 8 1.15 12.51 -0.90
N ARG A 9 1.99 13.21 -0.13
CA ARG A 9 3.25 13.80 -0.61
C ARG A 9 4.38 12.79 -0.82
N PHE A 10 4.20 11.54 -0.37
CA PHE A 10 5.24 10.52 -0.43
C PHE A 10 5.05 9.61 -1.64
N ASP A 11 6.17 9.21 -2.22
CA ASP A 11 6.23 8.30 -3.35
C ASP A 11 7.05 7.06 -2.97
N PHE A 12 6.63 5.91 -3.50
CA PHE A 12 7.41 4.69 -3.47
C PHE A 12 7.93 4.34 -4.86
N ILE A 13 8.82 3.36 -4.92
CA ILE A 13 9.20 2.68 -6.16
C ILE A 13 8.52 1.31 -6.13
N SER A 14 7.83 0.96 -7.22
CA SER A 14 7.17 -0.34 -7.35
C SER A 14 8.19 -1.47 -7.45
N ILE A 15 7.73 -2.72 -7.34
CA ILE A 15 8.60 -3.90 -7.51
C ILE A 15 9.22 -3.98 -8.92
N ASP A 16 8.57 -3.34 -9.90
CA ASP A 16 9.04 -3.27 -11.29
C ASP A 16 9.98 -2.07 -11.54
N GLY A 17 10.22 -1.22 -10.54
CA GLY A 17 11.10 -0.05 -10.63
C GLY A 17 10.42 1.26 -11.03
N GLU A 18 9.09 1.26 -11.20
CA GLU A 18 8.32 2.43 -11.62
C GLU A 18 7.87 3.30 -10.44
N PRO A 19 7.66 4.62 -10.62
CA PRO A 19 7.12 5.49 -9.57
C PRO A 19 5.72 5.04 -9.13
N LEU A 20 5.51 5.03 -7.81
CA LEU A 20 4.26 4.64 -7.15
C LEU A 20 3.83 5.73 -6.16
N PRO A 21 3.28 6.86 -6.65
CA PRO A 21 2.93 8.01 -5.80
C PRO A 21 1.69 7.73 -4.95
N LEU A 22 1.74 8.01 -3.64
CA LEU A 22 0.59 7.75 -2.75
C LEU A 22 -0.65 8.59 -3.11
N ASP A 23 -0.47 9.74 -3.77
CA ASP A 23 -1.56 10.58 -4.25
C ASP A 23 -2.55 9.86 -5.18
N ALA A 24 -2.11 8.79 -5.88
CA ALA A 24 -2.97 7.98 -6.73
C ALA A 24 -4.13 7.30 -5.98
N TRP A 25 -4.02 7.17 -4.66
CA TRP A 25 -5.07 6.61 -3.79
C TRP A 25 -5.82 7.67 -2.97
N ARG A 26 -5.67 8.96 -3.29
CA ARG A 26 -6.35 10.03 -2.55
C ARG A 26 -7.85 9.79 -2.45
N GLY A 27 -8.38 9.90 -1.23
CA GLY A 27 -9.80 9.70 -0.93
C GLY A 27 -10.22 8.23 -0.80
N ARG A 28 -9.27 7.29 -0.85
CA ARG A 28 -9.51 5.86 -0.59
C ARG A 28 -8.79 5.41 0.69
N PRO A 29 -9.34 4.47 1.46
CA PRO A 29 -8.59 3.81 2.52
C PRO A 29 -7.38 3.05 1.93
N VAL A 30 -6.21 3.20 2.54
CA VAL A 30 -4.97 2.52 2.14
C VAL A 30 -4.39 1.77 3.34
N LEU A 31 -4.06 0.49 3.15
CA LEU A 31 -3.32 -0.32 4.12
C LEU A 31 -1.90 -0.55 3.60
N ILE A 32 -0.90 -0.04 4.32
CA ILE A 32 0.52 -0.23 3.99
C ILE A 32 1.09 -1.28 4.94
N VAL A 33 1.71 -2.32 4.38
CA VAL A 33 2.29 -3.44 5.16
C VAL A 33 3.75 -3.61 4.76
N ASN A 34 4.66 -3.51 5.72
CA ASN A 34 6.04 -3.92 5.51
C ASN A 34 6.08 -5.46 5.51
N THR A 35 6.62 -6.07 4.45
CA THR A 35 6.71 -7.53 4.32
C THR A 35 8.16 -7.97 4.19
N ALA A 36 8.42 -9.25 4.48
CA ALA A 36 9.74 -9.85 4.38
C ALA A 36 9.62 -11.29 3.86
N SER A 37 10.31 -11.60 2.76
CA SER A 37 10.15 -12.87 2.03
C SER A 37 10.76 -14.09 2.73
N PHE A 38 11.71 -13.89 3.65
CA PHE A 38 12.47 -14.96 4.32
C PHE A 38 12.14 -15.13 5.81
N CYS A 39 11.01 -14.58 6.25
CA CYS A 39 10.57 -14.68 7.65
C CYS A 39 9.47 -15.74 7.80
N GLY A 40 9.32 -16.31 9.00
CA GLY A 40 8.27 -17.30 9.31
C GLY A 40 6.82 -16.79 9.20
N TYR A 41 6.64 -15.54 8.79
CA TYR A 41 5.35 -14.86 8.64
C TYR A 41 4.82 -14.85 7.20
N THR A 42 5.47 -15.54 6.25
CA THR A 42 4.96 -15.71 4.87
C THR A 42 3.49 -16.14 4.77
N PRO A 43 2.91 -16.96 5.68
CA PRO A 43 1.48 -17.29 5.63
C PRO A 43 0.54 -16.07 5.65
N GLN A 44 0.99 -14.92 6.17
CA GLN A 44 0.17 -13.70 6.26
C GLN A 44 -0.22 -13.13 4.87
N TYR A 45 0.51 -13.46 3.80
CA TYR A 45 0.16 -12.98 2.45
C TYR A 45 -1.23 -13.46 2.00
N SER A 46 -1.61 -14.68 2.37
CA SER A 46 -2.94 -15.22 2.02
C SER A 46 -4.07 -14.43 2.67
N ASP A 47 -3.89 -14.04 3.94
CA ASP A 47 -4.89 -13.25 4.66
C ASP A 47 -4.96 -11.82 4.15
N LEU A 48 -3.81 -11.23 3.77
CA LEU A 48 -3.75 -9.92 3.13
C LEU A 48 -4.45 -9.91 1.76
N GLU A 49 -4.25 -10.96 0.96
CA GLU A 49 -4.95 -11.13 -0.31
C GLU A 49 -6.47 -11.28 -0.09
N ALA A 50 -6.89 -12.11 0.86
CA ALA A 50 -8.30 -12.28 1.19
C ALA A 50 -8.95 -10.96 1.65
N LEU A 51 -8.22 -10.15 2.42
CA LEU A 51 -8.66 -8.81 2.82
C LEU A 51 -8.82 -7.91 1.60
N TRP A 52 -7.83 -7.85 0.72
CA TRP A 52 -7.89 -7.03 -0.50
C TRP A 52 -9.08 -7.42 -1.38
N GLN A 53 -9.25 -8.72 -1.67
CA GLN A 53 -10.38 -9.23 -2.46
C GLN A 53 -11.74 -8.83 -1.87
N ARG A 54 -11.87 -8.81 -0.54
CA ARG A 54 -13.11 -8.42 0.14
C ARG A 54 -13.47 -6.94 -0.01
N TYR A 55 -12.48 -6.06 -0.16
CA TYR A 55 -12.69 -4.60 -0.09
C TYR A 55 -12.35 -3.84 -1.38
N ARG A 56 -11.71 -4.46 -2.38
CA ARG A 56 -11.23 -3.78 -3.59
C ARG A 56 -12.30 -3.07 -4.43
N ASP A 57 -13.56 -3.55 -4.37
CA ASP A 57 -14.69 -3.01 -5.15
C ASP A 57 -15.48 -1.92 -4.38
N ARG A 58 -15.03 -1.58 -3.16
CA ARG A 58 -15.66 -0.57 -2.28
C ARG A 58 -14.89 0.73 -2.31
#